data_AF-Q5F517-F1
#
_entry.id   AF-Q5F517-F1
#
_cell.length_a   1.000
_cell.length_b   1.000
_cell.length_c   1.000
_cell.angle_alpha   90.00
_cell.angle_beta   90.00
_cell.angle_gamma   90.00
#
_symmetry.space_group_name_H-M   'P 1'
#
loop_
_entity.id
_entity.type
_entity.pdbx_description
1 polymer ?
#
loop_
_entity_poly.entity_id
_entity_poly.type
_entity_poly.pdbx_seq_one_letter_code
_entity_poly.pdbx_strand_id
1 'polypeptide(L)'
;MPSENPCSDGIPFRRNGQSDTTDWAIIPFLRIPRDSKGKTMYEVNRSVFVLIPLEPFWNWLQTLPGNHLDGLTLEDIQADANSYLVRPCETADEVWDEIEARFEDIFAAELADWCEDEREWPALDADIFNEWFDIQLSTVITDLEHEPLAREAFQPINLN
;
A
#
# COMPACT_ATOMS: atom_id res chain seq x y z
N MET A 1 23.17 12.74 -32.46
CA MET A 1 21.82 13.17 -32.04
C MET A 1 21.61 12.70 -30.63
N PRO A 2 21.33 13.56 -29.64
CA PRO A 2 20.69 13.10 -28.43
C PRO A 2 19.20 12.99 -28.74
N SER A 3 18.69 11.76 -28.68
CA SER A 3 17.24 11.53 -28.72
C SER A 3 16.65 12.13 -27.45
N GLU A 4 15.79 13.12 -27.62
CA GLU A 4 14.90 13.61 -26.58
C GLU A 4 14.01 12.44 -26.17
N ASN A 5 14.14 11.99 -24.91
CA ASN A 5 13.14 11.10 -24.31
C ASN A 5 11.84 11.91 -24.23
N PRO A 6 10.77 11.49 -24.92
CA PRO A 6 9.47 12.07 -24.66
C PRO A 6 9.09 11.65 -23.24
N CYS A 7 8.84 12.63 -22.39
CA CYS A 7 8.18 12.41 -21.11
C CYS A 7 6.97 11.52 -21.40
N SER A 8 7.02 10.30 -20.89
CA SER A 8 5.86 9.43 -20.83
C SER A 8 4.85 10.18 -19.97
N ASP A 9 3.86 10.81 -20.59
CA ASP A 9 2.63 11.18 -19.91
C ASP A 9 1.96 9.86 -19.52
N GLY A 10 2.47 9.26 -18.43
CA GLY A 10 1.93 8.05 -17.84
C GLY A 10 0.49 8.33 -17.43
N ILE A 11 -0.38 7.34 -17.65
CA ILE A 11 -1.77 7.45 -17.24
C ILE A 11 -1.78 7.70 -15.72
N PRO A 12 -2.43 8.78 -15.25
CA PRO A 12 -2.44 9.09 -13.83
C PRO A 12 -3.06 7.94 -13.07
N PHE A 13 -2.47 7.59 -11.92
CA PHE A 13 -2.97 6.52 -11.08
C PHE A 13 -4.44 6.74 -10.77
N ARG A 14 -5.19 5.64 -10.63
CA ARG A 14 -6.62 5.71 -10.35
C ARG A 14 -6.81 6.23 -8.93
N ARG A 15 -6.86 7.55 -8.78
CA ARG A 15 -7.25 8.24 -7.56
C ARG A 15 -8.75 8.01 -7.38
N ASN A 16 -9.10 6.89 -6.76
CA ASN A 16 -10.50 6.57 -6.51
C ASN A 16 -11.13 7.76 -5.81
N GLY A 17 -12.22 8.25 -6.40
CA GLY A 17 -12.92 9.44 -5.96
C GLY A 17 -13.47 9.25 -4.56
N GLN A 18 -12.65 9.52 -3.55
CA GLN A 18 -13.10 9.95 -2.24
C GLN A 18 -13.79 11.30 -2.43
N SER A 19 -15.04 11.21 -2.87
CA SER A 19 -16.00 12.29 -2.90
C SER A 19 -16.12 12.87 -1.49
N ASP A 20 -15.68 14.11 -1.30
CA ASP A 20 -16.02 14.98 -0.15
C ASP A 20 -16.13 14.24 1.19
N THR A 21 -15.22 13.29 1.47
CA THR A 21 -15.06 12.79 2.83
C THR A 21 -14.34 13.92 3.56
N THR A 22 -15.15 14.78 4.18
CA THR A 22 -14.78 15.85 5.11
C THR A 22 -13.36 15.63 5.60
N ASP A 23 -12.45 16.50 5.20
CA ASP A 23 -11.03 16.48 5.56
C ASP A 23 -10.88 16.44 7.09
N TRP A 24 -10.97 15.24 7.67
CA TRP A 24 -10.86 15.01 9.11
C TRP A 24 -9.40 15.11 9.55
N ALA A 25 -8.47 15.15 8.60
CA ALA A 25 -7.04 15.34 8.83
C ALA A 25 -6.70 16.77 9.28
N ILE A 26 -7.57 17.77 9.03
CA ILE A 26 -7.40 19.14 9.52
C ILE A 26 -8.50 19.53 10.50
N ILE A 27 -8.79 18.66 11.47
CA ILE A 27 -9.21 19.18 12.77
C ILE A 27 -7.92 19.42 13.55
N PRO A 28 -7.50 20.68 13.80
CA PRO A 28 -6.47 20.93 14.79
C PRO A 28 -6.98 20.23 16.05
N PHE A 29 -6.27 19.21 16.52
CA PHE A 29 -6.65 18.51 17.74
C PHE A 29 -6.71 19.56 18.85
N LEU A 30 -7.91 20.07 19.11
CA LEU A 30 -8.20 21.05 20.17
C LEU A 30 -7.78 20.50 21.54
N ARG A 31 -7.54 19.17 21.60
CA ARG A 31 -7.03 18.44 22.74
C ARG A 31 -6.17 17.27 22.27
N ILE A 32 -4.99 17.09 22.89
CA ILE A 32 -4.16 15.89 22.73
C ILE A 32 -5.01 14.65 23.04
N PRO A 33 -5.13 13.68 22.11
CA PRO A 33 -5.92 12.48 22.33
C PRO A 33 -5.38 11.67 23.51
N ARG A 34 -6.30 11.09 24.27
CA ARG A 34 -6.01 10.27 25.46
C ARG A 34 -6.70 8.94 25.33
N ASP A 35 -6.03 7.87 25.75
CA ASP A 35 -6.65 6.55 25.84
C ASP A 35 -7.69 6.49 26.99
N SER A 36 -8.37 5.34 27.12
CA SER A 36 -9.38 5.11 28.16
C SER A 36 -8.83 5.17 29.59
N LYS A 37 -7.50 5.13 29.77
CA LYS A 37 -6.79 5.25 31.06
C LYS A 37 -6.22 6.65 31.29
N GLY A 38 -6.46 7.59 30.37
CA GLY A 38 -5.97 8.97 30.45
C GLY A 38 -4.51 9.15 30.02
N LYS A 39 -3.87 8.13 29.45
CA LYS A 39 -2.49 8.25 28.95
C LYS A 39 -2.48 8.93 27.57
N THR A 40 -1.40 9.66 27.28
CA THR A 40 -1.24 10.37 26.00
C THR A 40 -1.17 9.36 24.87
N MET A 41 -1.97 9.56 23.82
CA MET A 41 -1.81 8.86 22.54
C MET A 41 -0.86 9.66 21.65
N TYR A 42 -0.09 8.96 20.82
CA TYR A 42 0.89 9.57 19.93
C TYR A 42 0.50 9.33 18.48
N GLU A 43 0.88 10.25 17.61
CA GLU A 43 0.82 10.03 16.17
C GLU A 43 2.13 9.38 15.71
N VAL A 44 2.06 8.42 14.79
CA VAL A 44 3.24 7.92 14.09
C VAL A 44 3.61 8.95 13.03
N ASN A 45 4.88 9.31 12.93
CA ASN A 45 5.39 10.26 11.93
C ASN A 45 5.42 9.65 10.50
N ARG A 46 4.31 9.07 10.05
CA ARG A 46 4.12 8.36 8.78
C ARG A 46 2.66 8.46 8.39
N SER A 47 2.41 8.48 7.08
CA SER A 47 1.09 8.18 6.52
C SER A 47 1.07 6.73 6.05
N VAL A 48 -0.13 6.16 5.87
CA VAL A 48 -0.32 4.77 5.48
C VAL A 48 -1.25 4.66 4.28
N PHE A 49 -0.99 3.69 3.43
CA PHE A 49 -1.98 3.19 2.50
C PHE A 49 -2.06 1.67 2.57
N VAL A 50 -3.26 1.15 2.33
CA VAL A 50 -3.58 -0.26 2.20
C VAL A 50 -3.72 -0.54 0.71
N LEU A 51 -2.99 -1.53 0.22
CA LEU A 51 -2.98 -1.93 -1.18
C LEU A 51 -3.86 -3.17 -1.34
N ILE A 52 -5.07 -3.00 -1.86
CA ILE A 52 -6.11 -4.01 -1.88
C ILE A 52 -6.06 -4.75 -3.21
N PRO A 53 -5.76 -6.06 -3.23
CA PRO A 53 -5.76 -6.83 -4.47
C PRO A 53 -7.15 -6.91 -5.10
N LEU A 54 -7.21 -6.76 -6.42
CA LEU A 54 -8.43 -6.91 -7.21
C LEU A 54 -8.45 -8.23 -7.99
N GLU A 55 -9.58 -8.49 -8.64
CA GLU A 55 -9.80 -9.70 -9.42
C GLU A 55 -8.72 -9.98 -10.50
N PRO A 56 -8.14 -8.99 -11.20
CA PRO A 56 -7.05 -9.23 -12.13
C PRO A 56 -5.78 -9.81 -11.48
N PHE A 57 -5.37 -9.31 -10.31
CA PHE A 57 -4.26 -9.88 -9.54
C PHE A 57 -4.57 -11.31 -9.11
N TRP A 58 -5.77 -11.55 -8.59
CA TRP A 58 -6.23 -12.89 -8.21
C TRP A 58 -6.22 -13.89 -9.38
N ASN A 59 -6.59 -13.43 -10.57
CA ASN A 59 -6.54 -14.26 -11.77
C ASN A 59 -5.10 -14.61 -12.14
N TRP A 60 -4.17 -13.67 -12.03
CA TRP A 60 -2.75 -13.95 -12.25
C TRP A 60 -2.21 -14.97 -11.24
N LEU A 61 -2.51 -14.81 -9.94
CA LEU A 61 -2.10 -15.77 -8.93
C LEU A 61 -2.51 -17.20 -9.30
N GLN A 62 -3.76 -17.40 -9.73
CA GLN A 62 -4.26 -18.72 -10.14
C GLN A 62 -3.53 -19.34 -11.34
N THR A 63 -2.77 -18.56 -12.11
CA THR A 63 -1.96 -19.07 -13.22
C THR A 63 -0.55 -19.50 -12.82
N LEU A 64 -0.09 -19.14 -11.63
CA LEU A 64 1.28 -19.40 -11.20
C LEU A 64 1.57 -20.90 -11.08
N PRO A 65 2.75 -21.36 -11.58
CA PRO A 65 3.11 -22.77 -11.54
C PRO A 65 3.32 -23.25 -10.11
N GLY A 66 2.72 -24.40 -9.77
CA GLY A 66 2.83 -24.97 -8.42
C GLY A 66 2.03 -24.21 -7.36
N ASN A 67 1.20 -23.23 -7.75
CA ASN A 67 0.43 -22.48 -6.79
C ASN A 67 -0.57 -23.39 -6.06
N HIS A 68 -0.41 -23.43 -4.75
CA HIS A 68 -1.37 -23.99 -3.82
C HIS A 68 -1.90 -22.81 -3.02
N LEU A 69 -2.91 -22.13 -3.57
CA LEU A 69 -3.65 -21.10 -2.84
C LEU A 69 -4.33 -21.65 -1.58
N ASP A 70 -4.14 -22.92 -1.22
CA ASP A 70 -4.52 -23.55 0.06
C ASP A 70 -5.95 -23.27 0.55
N GLY A 71 -6.88 -23.09 -0.40
CA GLY A 71 -8.28 -22.79 -0.10
C GLY A 71 -8.57 -21.32 0.21
N LEU A 72 -7.59 -20.43 0.04
CA LEU A 72 -7.76 -18.98 0.03
C LEU A 72 -8.75 -18.57 -1.07
N THR A 73 -9.44 -17.49 -0.79
CA THR A 73 -10.30 -16.75 -1.71
C THR A 73 -9.75 -15.34 -1.93
N LEU A 74 -10.25 -14.65 -2.95
CA LEU A 74 -9.94 -13.23 -3.13
C LEU A 74 -10.35 -12.43 -1.88
N GLU A 75 -11.49 -12.75 -1.30
CA GLU A 75 -11.98 -12.11 -0.07
C GLU A 75 -11.02 -12.31 1.11
N ASP A 76 -10.37 -13.46 1.22
CA ASP A 76 -9.40 -13.73 2.29
C ASP A 76 -8.16 -12.81 2.15
N ILE A 77 -7.61 -12.66 0.94
CA ILE A 77 -6.44 -11.80 0.71
C ILE A 77 -6.79 -10.30 0.70
N GLN A 78 -8.05 -9.94 0.44
CA GLN A 78 -8.53 -8.57 0.59
C GLN A 78 -8.76 -8.20 2.05
N ALA A 79 -9.17 -9.16 2.88
CA ALA A 79 -9.46 -8.92 4.29
C ALA A 79 -8.21 -8.61 5.13
N ASP A 80 -7.05 -9.13 4.72
CA ASP A 80 -5.74 -8.90 5.36
C ASP A 80 -4.72 -8.38 4.33
N ALA A 81 -5.12 -7.33 3.60
CA ALA A 81 -4.31 -6.74 2.55
C ALA A 81 -3.06 -6.02 3.10
N ASN A 82 -1.98 -6.06 2.31
CA ASN A 82 -0.71 -5.42 2.65
C ASN A 82 -0.86 -3.89 2.84
N SER A 83 -0.13 -3.36 3.83
CA SER A 83 -0.15 -1.95 4.19
C SER A 83 1.26 -1.37 4.22
N TYR A 84 1.41 -0.16 3.69
CA TYR A 84 2.70 0.51 3.49
C TYR A 84 2.73 1.85 4.21
N LEU A 85 3.83 2.09 4.94
CA LEU A 85 4.12 3.38 5.56
C LEU A 85 4.96 4.26 4.64
N VAL A 86 4.48 5.45 4.34
CA VAL A 86 5.20 6.49 3.58
C VAL A 86 5.61 7.64 4.50
N ARG A 87 6.36 8.63 3.98
CA ARG A 87 6.67 9.85 4.74
C ARG A 87 5.36 10.47 5.31
N PRO A 88 5.43 11.27 6.38
CA PRO A 88 4.27 12.06 6.78
C PRO A 88 3.80 12.93 5.61
N CYS A 89 2.53 12.82 5.28
CA CYS A 89 1.84 13.58 4.24
C CYS A 89 0.70 14.36 4.87
N GLU A 90 0.52 15.62 4.46
CA GLU A 90 -0.57 16.45 4.98
C GLU A 90 -1.89 16.22 4.23
N THR A 91 -1.82 15.72 2.99
CA THR A 91 -2.96 15.53 2.10
C THR A 91 -2.97 14.15 1.45
N ALA A 92 -4.13 13.74 0.97
CA ALA A 92 -4.27 12.51 0.18
C ALA A 92 -3.42 12.56 -1.11
N ASP A 93 -3.35 13.71 -1.78
CA ASP A 93 -2.53 13.89 -2.98
C ASP A 93 -1.04 13.67 -2.70
N GLU A 94 -0.53 14.12 -1.56
CA GLU A 94 0.86 13.85 -1.18
C GLU A 94 1.12 12.36 -0.93
N VAL A 95 0.13 11.58 -0.48
CA VAL A 95 0.26 10.13 -0.36
C VAL A 95 0.29 9.48 -1.74
N TRP A 96 -0.54 9.94 -2.67
CA TRP A 96 -0.52 9.51 -4.06
C TRP A 96 0.84 9.77 -4.73
N ASP A 97 1.43 10.95 -4.53
CA ASP A 97 2.76 11.26 -5.06
C ASP A 97 3.83 10.28 -4.53
N GLU A 98 3.73 9.84 -3.28
CA GLU A 98 4.66 8.85 -2.70
C GLU A 98 4.48 7.44 -3.29
N ILE A 99 3.24 7.07 -3.63
CA ILE A 99 2.90 5.79 -4.30
C ILE A 99 3.42 5.83 -5.73
N GLU A 100 3.08 6.87 -6.50
CA GLU A 100 3.51 7.05 -7.89
C GLU A 100 5.03 7.01 -8.02
N ALA A 101 5.75 7.62 -7.08
CA ALA A 101 7.22 7.63 -7.08
C ALA A 101 7.86 6.27 -6.75
N ARG A 102 7.10 5.29 -6.22
CA ARG A 102 7.62 4.00 -5.73
C ARG A 102 6.82 2.79 -6.22
N PHE A 103 5.95 2.96 -7.21
CA PHE A 103 5.01 1.90 -7.59
C PHE A 103 5.74 0.63 -8.03
N GLU A 104 6.90 0.73 -8.70
CA GLU A 104 7.68 -0.44 -9.11
C GLU A 104 8.19 -1.24 -7.90
N ASP A 105 8.70 -0.56 -6.86
CA ASP A 105 9.16 -1.19 -5.62
C ASP A 105 7.99 -1.88 -4.89
N ILE A 106 6.84 -1.19 -4.83
CA ILE A 106 5.62 -1.70 -4.20
C ILE A 106 5.09 -2.91 -4.98
N PHE A 107 5.02 -2.83 -6.30
CA PHE A 107 4.51 -3.91 -7.13
C PHE A 107 5.42 -5.13 -7.08
N ALA A 108 6.73 -4.94 -7.16
CA ALA A 108 7.69 -6.04 -7.01
C ALA A 108 7.57 -6.73 -5.65
N ALA A 109 7.34 -5.99 -4.56
CA ALA A 109 7.11 -6.57 -3.24
C ALA A 109 5.85 -7.46 -3.22
N GLU A 110 4.72 -6.98 -3.75
CA GLU A 110 3.48 -7.77 -3.84
C GLU A 110 3.65 -9.02 -4.70
N LEU A 111 4.42 -8.97 -5.79
CA LEU A 111 4.64 -10.14 -6.65
C LEU A 111 5.55 -11.18 -5.97
N ALA A 112 6.60 -10.71 -5.27
CA ALA A 112 7.57 -11.56 -4.59
C ALA A 112 6.98 -12.38 -3.43
N ASP A 113 5.91 -11.89 -2.81
CA ASP A 113 5.20 -12.62 -1.75
C ASP A 113 4.56 -13.93 -2.27
N TRP A 114 4.28 -14.03 -3.57
CA TRP A 114 3.60 -15.18 -4.18
C TRP A 114 4.46 -15.96 -5.17
N CYS A 115 5.45 -15.31 -5.78
CA CYS A 115 6.29 -15.93 -6.79
C CYS A 115 7.73 -15.42 -6.71
N GLU A 116 8.66 -16.29 -6.32
CA GLU A 116 10.09 -15.96 -6.33
C GLU A 116 10.68 -15.88 -7.75
N ASP A 117 10.06 -16.52 -8.74
CA ASP A 117 10.57 -16.54 -10.12
C ASP A 117 10.10 -15.30 -10.90
N GLU A 118 10.92 -14.25 -10.91
CA GLU A 118 10.66 -13.00 -11.62
C GLU A 118 10.35 -13.17 -13.12
N ARG A 119 10.65 -14.32 -13.72
CA ARG A 119 10.29 -14.62 -15.12
C ARG A 119 8.80 -14.85 -15.32
N GLU A 120 8.07 -15.19 -14.26
CA GLU A 120 6.62 -15.40 -14.25
C GLU A 120 5.86 -14.10 -13.92
N TRP A 121 6.58 -13.03 -13.58
CA TRP A 121 5.97 -11.74 -13.23
C TRP A 121 5.46 -11.02 -14.48
N PRO A 122 4.37 -10.23 -14.36
CA PRO A 122 4.03 -9.25 -15.37
C PRO A 122 5.12 -8.18 -15.49
N ALA A 123 5.06 -7.36 -16.54
CA ALA A 123 5.83 -6.13 -16.56
C ALA A 123 5.43 -5.24 -15.37
N LEU A 124 6.41 -4.61 -14.73
CA LEU A 124 6.15 -3.61 -13.69
C LEU A 124 5.68 -2.31 -14.35
N ASP A 125 4.43 -2.32 -14.79
CA ASP A 125 3.80 -1.24 -15.54
C ASP A 125 2.67 -0.60 -14.73
N ALA A 126 2.56 0.72 -14.80
CA ALA A 126 1.59 1.48 -14.02
C ALA A 126 0.14 1.14 -14.40
N ASP A 127 -0.16 0.81 -15.65
CA ASP A 127 -1.52 0.43 -16.07
C ASP A 127 -1.91 -0.91 -15.45
N ILE A 128 -0.98 -1.88 -15.46
CA ILE A 128 -1.18 -3.19 -14.81
C ILE A 128 -1.42 -2.98 -13.31
N PHE A 129 -0.57 -2.20 -12.66
CA PHE A 129 -0.71 -1.91 -11.23
C PHE A 129 -2.08 -1.29 -10.91
N ASN A 130 -2.51 -0.28 -11.67
CA ASN A 130 -3.80 0.40 -11.48
C ASN A 130 -5.02 -0.48 -11.77
N GLU A 131 -4.87 -1.48 -12.65
CA GLU A 131 -5.91 -2.47 -12.90
C GLU A 131 -5.96 -3.53 -11.77
N TRP A 132 -4.82 -3.82 -11.16
CA TRP A 132 -4.66 -4.94 -10.24
C TRP A 132 -4.93 -4.58 -8.77
N PHE A 133 -4.81 -3.31 -8.40
CA PHE A 133 -4.96 -2.89 -7.02
C PHE A 133 -5.88 -1.68 -6.86
N ASP A 134 -6.64 -1.69 -5.76
CA ASP A 134 -7.29 -0.52 -5.20
C ASP A 134 -6.48 -0.01 -4.00
N ILE A 135 -6.65 1.26 -3.64
CA ILE A 135 -5.87 1.90 -2.57
C ILE A 135 -6.80 2.65 -1.63
N GLN A 136 -6.68 2.32 -0.34
CA GLN A 136 -7.27 3.08 0.75
C GLN A 136 -6.16 3.72 1.58
N LEU A 137 -6.25 5.01 1.87
CA LEU A 137 -5.17 5.73 2.54
C LEU A 137 -5.63 6.49 3.78
N SER A 138 -4.67 6.76 4.67
CA SER A 138 -4.81 7.68 5.80
C SER A 138 -3.53 8.50 5.94
N THR A 139 -3.68 9.83 6.00
CA THR A 139 -2.57 10.75 6.25
C THR A 139 -2.08 10.70 7.70
N VAL A 140 -3.00 10.41 8.63
CA VAL A 140 -2.73 10.40 10.08
C VAL A 140 -2.84 8.98 10.62
N ILE A 141 -1.83 8.54 11.36
CA ILE A 141 -1.81 7.23 12.04
C ILE A 141 -1.63 7.48 13.53
N THR A 142 -2.58 7.03 14.34
CA THR A 142 -2.48 7.16 15.79
C THR A 142 -1.96 5.85 16.40
N ASP A 143 -0.81 5.93 17.05
CA ASP A 143 -0.25 4.87 17.87
C ASP A 143 -1.03 4.76 19.19
N LEU A 144 -1.65 3.60 19.38
CA LEU A 144 -2.35 3.26 20.62
C LEU A 144 -1.43 2.57 21.62
N GLU A 145 -0.26 2.11 21.16
CA GLU A 145 0.75 1.50 22.00
C GLU A 145 1.63 2.56 22.65
N HIS A 146 2.23 2.16 23.77
CA HIS A 146 3.08 3.04 24.57
C HIS A 146 4.55 2.68 24.48
N GLU A 147 4.84 1.49 23.97
CA GLU A 147 6.21 1.08 23.68
C GLU A 147 6.66 1.74 22.38
N PRO A 148 7.94 2.15 22.24
CA PRO A 148 8.42 2.74 21.00
C PRO A 148 8.25 1.81 19.81
N LEU A 149 7.78 2.37 18.69
CA LEU A 149 7.68 1.65 17.42
C LEU A 149 9.06 1.14 16.98
N ALA A 150 9.20 -0.18 16.88
CA ALA A 150 10.40 -0.85 16.40
C ALA A 150 10.26 -1.26 14.93
N ARG A 151 11.39 -1.31 14.21
CA ARG A 151 11.48 -1.87 12.86
C ARG A 151 12.26 -3.18 12.92
N GLU A 152 11.70 -4.21 12.31
CA GLU A 152 12.35 -5.51 12.16
C GLU A 152 12.69 -5.76 10.69
N ALA A 153 13.71 -6.57 10.45
CA ALA A 153 14.04 -7.02 9.10
C ALA A 153 13.15 -8.22 8.74
N PHE A 154 12.63 -8.25 7.51
CA PHE A 154 11.91 -9.41 6.99
C PHE A 154 12.72 -10.70 7.18
N GLN A 155 12.05 -11.73 7.69
CA GLN A 155 12.62 -13.07 7.81
C GLN A 155 12.01 -13.94 6.70
N PRO A 156 12.82 -14.69 5.93
CA PRO A 156 12.28 -15.68 5.00
C PRO A 156 11.41 -16.69 5.77
N ILE A 157 10.21 -16.95 5.28
CA ILE A 157 9.36 -18.00 5.82
C ILE A 157 10.03 -19.34 5.47
N ASN A 158 10.55 -20.05 6.48
CA ASN A 158 11.02 -21.42 6.27
C ASN A 158 9.80 -22.35 6.19
N LEU A 159 9.38 -22.69 4.97
CA LEU A 159 8.42 -23.77 4.72
C LEU A 159 9.15 -25.11 4.88
N ASN A 160 9.24 -25.60 6.12
CA ASN A 160 9.77 -26.93 6.46
C ASN A 160 8.74 -28.04 6.19
#